data_AF-A0A2S9BH29-F1
#
_entry.id   AF-A0A2S9BH29-F1
#
_cell.length_a   1.000
_cell.length_b   1.000
_cell.length_c   1.000
_cell.angle_alpha   90.00
_cell.angle_beta   90.00
_cell.angle_gamma   90.00
#
_symmetry.space_group_name_H-M   'P 1'
#
loop_
_entity.id
_entity.type
_entity.pdbx_description
1 polymer ?
#
loop_
_entity_poly.entity_id
_entity_poly.type
_entity_poly.pdbx_seq_one_letter_code
_entity_poly.pdbx_strand_id
1 'polypeptide(L)' 'MSEQRKSFRIKITHDSFGECLGQTRNLSPTGVFVQHPVLASLPKGAVVYGQVQGLPTGAPRVRMEVVTVDADGIGLRYL' A
#
# COMPACT_ATOMS: atom_id res chain seq x y z
N MET A 1 14.01 23.00 6.37
CA MET A 1 14.36 21.64 6.83
C MET A 1 13.41 20.68 6.16
N SER A 2 13.90 19.86 5.24
CA SER A 2 13.07 18.87 4.53
C SER A 2 12.51 17.87 5.55
N GLU A 3 11.20 17.90 5.79
CA GLU A 3 10.54 16.80 6.49
C GLU A 3 10.80 15.53 5.69
N GLN A 4 11.72 14.70 6.16
CA GLN A 4 11.92 13.38 5.59
C GLN A 4 10.68 12.56 5.94
N ARG A 5 9.66 12.60 5.07
CA ARG A 5 8.50 11.71 5.13
C ARG A 5 9.06 10.29 5.14
N LYS A 6 9.01 9.64 6.29
CA LYS A 6 9.37 8.21 6.42
C LYS A 6 8.46 7.44 5.48
N SER A 7 9.04 6.95 4.39
CA SER A 7 8.38 6.07 3.46
C SER A 7 8.83 4.64 3.76
N PHE A 8 7.87 3.74 3.90
CA PHE A 8 8.12 2.33 4.14
C PHE A 8 7.93 1.56 2.83
N ARG A 9 8.74 0.52 2.66
CA ARG A 9 8.45 -0.51 1.66
C ARG A 9 7.30 -1.36 2.17
N ILE A 10 6.32 -1.60 1.30
CA ILE A 10 5.16 -2.43 1.61
C ILE A 10 4.99 -3.47 0.51
N LYS A 11 4.87 -4.74 0.91
CA LYS A 11 4.47 -5.81 0.01
C LYS A 11 2.96 -5.79 -0.10
N ILE A 12 2.44 -5.68 -1.30
CA ILE A 12 1.01 -5.77 -1.60
C ILE A 12 0.76 -7.08 -2.32
N THR A 13 -0.27 -7.81 -1.90
CA THR A 13 -0.71 -9.07 -2.49
C THR A 13 -2.15 -8.96 -2.95
N HIS A 14 -2.42 -9.37 -4.20
CA HIS A 14 -3.74 -9.40 -4.83
C HIS A 14 -3.78 -10.50 -5.90
N ASP A 15 -4.94 -11.13 -6.10
CA ASP A 15 -5.08 -12.30 -6.99
C ASP A 15 -4.74 -11.98 -8.46
N SER A 16 -4.92 -10.72 -8.90
CA SER A 16 -4.67 -10.32 -10.29
C SER A 16 -3.18 -10.22 -10.67
N PHE A 17 -2.27 -10.03 -9.70
CA PHE A 17 -0.84 -9.84 -9.98
C PHE A 17 0.09 -10.60 -9.02
N GLY A 18 -0.46 -11.37 -8.07
CA GLY A 18 0.32 -12.06 -7.05
C GLY A 18 0.84 -11.07 -6.01
N GLU A 19 2.14 -10.77 -6.05
CA GLU A 19 2.80 -9.89 -5.09
C GLU A 19 3.59 -8.77 -5.79
N CYS A 20 3.56 -7.56 -5.22
CA CYS A 20 4.42 -6.47 -5.65
C CYS A 20 4.95 -5.66 -4.46
N LEU A 21 6.11 -5.01 -4.63
CA LEU A 21 6.69 -4.12 -3.62
C LEU A 21 6.43 -2.66 -3.99
N GLY A 22 5.57 -2.00 -3.21
CA GLY A 22 5.29 -0.58 -3.34
C GLY A 22 5.96 0.28 -2.28
N GLN A 23 5.87 1.60 -2.44
CA GLN A 23 6.38 2.59 -1.49
C GLN A 23 5.23 3.38 -0.88
N THR A 24 5.19 3.54 0.44
CA THR A 24 4.18 4.38 1.09
C THR A 24 4.50 5.87 0.88
N ARG A 25 3.55 6.65 0.34
CA ARG A 25 3.67 8.11 0.22
C ARG A 25 3.20 8.84 1.48
N ASN A 26 2.10 8.37 2.08
CA ASN A 26 1.56 8.85 3.34
C ASN A 26 1.02 7.66 4.15
N LEU A 27 1.00 7.78 5.47
CA LEU A 27 0.49 6.79 6.40
C LEU A 27 -0.38 7.51 7.43
N SER A 28 -1.58 6.99 7.68
CA SER A 28 -2.49 7.47 8.72
C SER A 28 -3.02 6.28 9.53
N PRO A 29 -3.73 6.52 10.65
CA PRO A 29 -4.44 5.47 11.37
C PRO A 29 -5.60 4.84 10.60
N THR A 30 -6.08 5.48 9.51
CA THR A 30 -7.23 5.02 8.72
C THR A 30 -6.82 4.39 7.39
N GLY A 31 -5.60 4.62 6.93
CA GLY A 31 -5.16 4.15 5.64
C GLY A 31 -3.74 4.55 5.25
N VAL A 32 -3.39 4.23 4.01
CA VAL A 32 -2.05 4.45 3.44
C VAL A 32 -2.17 4.69 1.94
N PHE A 33 -1.38 5.60 1.40
CA PHE A 33 -1.21 5.71 -0.06
C PHE A 33 0.05 4.95 -0.48
N VAL A 34 -0.09 4.06 -1.46
CA VAL A 34 1.00 3.23 -1.96
C VAL A 34 1.26 3.54 -3.43
N GLN A 35 2.50 3.91 -3.73
CA GLN A 35 2.97 4.16 -5.09
C GLN A 35 3.49 2.86 -5.71
N HIS A 36 2.91 2.46 -6.84
CA HIS A 36 3.40 1.38 -7.70
C HIS A 36 2.56 1.32 -8.99
N PRO A 37 3.17 1.25 -10.19
CA PRO A 37 2.42 1.29 -11.46
C PRO A 37 1.37 0.18 -11.60
N VAL A 38 1.68 -1.05 -11.18
CA VAL A 38 0.71 -2.17 -11.24
C VAL A 38 -0.50 -1.92 -10.34
N LEU A 39 -0.34 -1.21 -9.22
CA LEU A 39 -1.44 -0.95 -8.30
C LEU A 39 -2.46 0.03 -8.91
N ALA A 40 -2.02 0.95 -9.77
CA ALA A 40 -2.91 1.88 -10.47
C ALA A 40 -3.89 1.17 -11.44
N SER A 41 -3.68 -0.12 -11.72
CA SER A 41 -4.62 -0.95 -12.50
C SER A 41 -5.78 -1.52 -11.68
N LEU A 42 -5.70 -1.45 -10.34
CA LEU A 42 -6.76 -1.99 -9.48
C LEU A 42 -7.99 -1.06 -9.48
N PRO A 43 -9.22 -1.62 -9.52
CA PRO A 43 -10.43 -0.83 -9.38
C PRO A 43 -10.64 -0.38 -7.93
N LYS A 44 -11.36 0.74 -7.74
CA LYS A 44 -11.91 1.11 -6.43
C LYS A 44 -12.79 -0.02 -5.90
N GLY A 45 -12.70 -0.30 -4.60
CA GLY A 45 -13.36 -1.41 -3.93
C GLY A 45 -12.59 -2.73 -3.97
N ALA A 46 -11.48 -2.83 -4.73
CA ALA A 46 -10.63 -4.01 -4.68
C ALA A 46 -10.04 -4.21 -3.28
N VAL A 47 -9.92 -5.47 -2.86
CA VAL A 47 -9.36 -5.83 -1.55
C VAL A 47 -7.98 -6.40 -1.71
N VAL A 48 -6.99 -5.81 -1.04
CA VAL A 48 -5.59 -6.24 -1.08
C VAL A 48 -5.10 -6.62 0.32
N TYR A 49 -4.00 -7.36 0.38
CA TYR A 49 -3.25 -7.58 1.61
C TYR A 49 -1.92 -6.83 1.56
N GLY A 50 -1.65 -6.00 2.56
CA GLY A 50 -0.38 -5.29 2.70
C GLY A 50 0.46 -5.78 3.86
N GLN A 51 1.77 -5.75 3.70
CA GLN A 51 2.72 -6.09 4.75
C GLN A 51 3.94 -5.17 4.69
N VAL A 52 4.16 -4.37 5.73
CA VAL A 52 5.37 -3.53 5.84
C VAL A 52 6.61 -4.42 5.84
N GLN A 53 7.64 -4.00 5.12
CA GLN A 53 8.89 -4.72 4.98
C GLN A 53 10.00 -4.07 5.80
N GLY A 54 11.01 -4.85 6.17
CA GLY A 54 12.19 -4.35 6.89
C GLY A 54 12.00 -4.15 8.41
N LEU A 55 10.96 -4.73 9.00
CA LEU A 55 10.84 -4.84 10.45
C LEU A 55 11.61 -6.07 10.97
N PRO A 56 12.25 -5.99 12.16
CA PRO A 56 13.05 -7.09 12.72
C PRO A 56 12.25 -8.38 12.93
N THR A 57 11.00 -8.23 13.36
CA THR A 57 9.98 -9.27 13.34
C THR A 57 9.00 -8.92 12.23
N GLY A 58 8.76 -9.85 11.30
CA GLY A 58 7.95 -9.58 10.11
C GLY A 58 6.63 -8.86 10.45
N ALA A 59 6.29 -7.82 9.68
CA ALA A 59 5.08 -7.06 9.94
C ALA A 59 3.83 -7.94 9.78
N PRO A 60 2.73 -7.65 10.48
CA PRO A 60 1.46 -8.31 10.23
C PRO A 60 0.97 -8.03 8.80
N ARG A 61 0.24 -9.00 8.23
CA ARG A 61 -0.54 -8.79 7.00
C ARG A 61 -1.82 -8.04 7.36
N VAL A 62 -2.05 -6.90 6.72
CA VAL A 62 -3.22 -6.03 6.92
C VAL A 62 -4.12 -6.12 5.69
N ARG A 63 -5.41 -6.39 5.88
CA ARG A 63 -6.40 -6.39 4.81
C ARG A 63 -6.88 -4.95 4.58
N MET A 64 -6.96 -4.54 3.32
CA MET A 64 -7.28 -3.16 2.94
C MET A 64 -8.16 -3.09 1.71
N GLU A 65 -8.90 -2.00 1.58
CA GLU A 65 -9.72 -1.70 0.40
C GLU A 65 -9.16 -0.50 -0.37
N VAL A 66 -9.18 -0.58 -1.70
CA VAL A 66 -8.85 0.54 -2.59
C VAL A 66 -9.97 1.59 -2.55
N VAL A 67 -9.68 2.76 -1.99
CA VAL A 67 -10.62 3.89 -1.92
C VAL A 67 -10.34 4.97 -2.96
N THR A 68 -9.09 5.08 -3.40
CA THR A 68 -8.65 6.04 -4.43
C THR A 68 -7.67 5.39 -5.39
N VAL A 69 -7.76 5.74 -6.67
CA VAL A 69 -6.82 5.33 -7.72
C VAL A 69 -6.29 6.60 -8.38
N ASP A 70 -4.98 6.66 -8.57
CA ASP A 70 -4.23 7.75 -9.17
C ASP A 70 -3.22 7.16 -10.16
N ALA A 71 -2.67 7.97 -11.08
CA ALA A 71 -1.67 7.54 -12.07
C ALA A 71 -0.42 6.92 -11.42
N ASP A 72 -0.08 7.37 -10.21
CA ASP A 72 1.11 6.92 -9.49
C ASP A 72 0.86 5.74 -8.54
N GLY A 73 -0.39 5.35 -8.28
CA GLY A 73 -0.72 4.33 -7.28
C GLY A 73 -2.13 4.40 -6.71
N ILE A 74 -2.29 3.96 -5.46
CA ILE A 74 -3.60 3.79 -4.84
C ILE A 74 -3.65 4.28 -3.39
N GLY A 75 -4.80 4.82 -3.01
CA GLY A 75 -5.18 5.05 -1.62
C GLY A 75 -5.90 3.82 -1.06
N LEU A 76 -5.42 3.34 0.09
CA LEU A 76 -5.93 2.16 0.78
C LEU A 76 -6.53 2.55 2.12
N ARG A 77 -7.67 1.94 2.48
CA ARG A 77 -8.31 2.04 3.80
C ARG A 77 -8.18 0.71 4.54
N TYR A 78 -7.85 0.74 5.82
CA TYR A 78 -7.80 -0.48 6.65
C TYR A 78 -9.19 -1.07 6.88
N LEU A 79 -9.28 -2.41 6.88
CA LEU A 79 -10.49 -3.20 7.15
C LEU A 79 -10.39 -3.97 8.47
#